data_AF-N1R825-F1
#
_entry.id   AF-N1R825-F1
#
_cell.length_a   1.000
_cell.length_b   1.000
_cell.length_c   1.000
_cell.angle_alpha   90.00
_cell.angle_beta   90.00
_cell.angle_gamma   90.00
#
_symmetry.space_group_name_H-M   'P 1'
#
loop_
_entity.id
_entity.type
_entity.pdbx_description
1 polymer ?
#
loop_
_entity_poly.entity_id
_entity_poly.type
_entity_poly.pdbx_seq_one_letter_code
_entity_poly.pdbx_strand_id
1 'polypeptide(L)'
;MRADIQHYDAPVSGGASNQNGDTIEKCHINESNIKHRVLIDLIHEIATNDPDRAFTYTPSSSDPQDGWKPVTHLQLANAVDHVAHDISKTVTKTSDDEVPTVAYIGPSDFRYTVILLACVKAALALRCYEVSIPLYNRFV
;
A
#
# COMPACT_ATOMS: atom_id res chain seq x y z
N MET A 1 2.60 -3.09 50.09
CA MET A 1 3.39 -1.85 49.96
C MET A 1 3.22 -1.35 48.53
N ARG A 2 2.39 -0.31 48.34
CA ARG A 2 2.28 0.44 47.08
C ARG A 2 3.25 1.62 47.22
N ALA A 3 4.10 1.85 46.22
CA ALA A 3 4.97 3.01 46.19
C ALA A 3 4.23 4.15 45.47
N ASP A 4 4.08 5.27 46.16
CA ASP A 4 3.48 6.51 45.67
C ASP A 4 4.39 7.17 44.64
N ILE A 5 3.86 7.47 43.44
CA ILE A 5 4.54 8.29 42.44
C ILE A 5 4.11 9.73 42.70
N GLN A 6 5.05 10.55 43.17
CA GLN A 6 4.86 11.98 43.40
C GLN A 6 4.66 12.70 42.05
N HIS A 7 3.58 13.47 41.97
CA HIS A 7 3.26 14.36 40.86
C HIS A 7 4.27 15.52 40.85
N TYR A 8 4.99 15.69 39.74
CA TYR A 8 5.92 16.79 39.55
C TYR A 8 5.24 17.88 38.72
N ASP A 9 4.75 18.92 39.39
CA ASP A 9 4.14 20.09 38.73
C ASP A 9 5.23 21.07 38.27
N ALA A 10 5.31 21.32 36.96
CA ALA A 10 6.07 22.45 36.43
C ALA A 10 5.23 23.74 36.55
N PRO A 11 5.82 24.88 36.95
CA PRO A 11 5.08 26.13 37.08
C PRO A 11 4.65 26.67 35.71
N VAL A 12 3.34 26.69 35.46
CA VAL A 12 2.73 27.45 34.35
C VAL A 12 2.80 28.93 34.72
N SER A 13 3.71 29.65 34.08
CA SER A 13 3.72 31.12 34.07
C SER A 13 2.52 31.61 33.26
N GLY A 14 1.46 32.00 33.96
CA GLY A 14 0.31 32.67 33.39
C GLY A 14 0.69 34.06 32.86
N GLY A 15 0.63 34.22 31.54
CA GLY A 15 0.50 35.51 30.87
C GLY A 15 -0.90 35.60 30.25
N ALA A 16 -1.71 36.53 30.74
CA ALA A 16 -3.11 36.69 30.38
C ALA A 16 -3.31 37.46 29.05
N SER A 17 -4.49 37.20 28.48
CA SER A 17 -5.31 38.02 27.56
C SER A 17 -4.81 38.27 26.13
N ASN A 18 -5.54 37.72 25.16
CA ASN A 18 -6.52 38.55 24.44
C ASN A 18 -7.59 37.66 23.77
N GLN A 19 -8.85 37.95 24.06
CA GLN A 19 -9.98 37.35 23.34
C GLN A 19 -10.12 38.05 21.98
N ASN A 20 -9.45 37.50 20.98
CA ASN A 20 -9.83 37.72 19.59
C ASN A 20 -10.37 36.39 19.08
N GLY A 21 -11.67 36.36 18.81
CA GLY A 21 -12.32 35.22 18.18
C GLY A 21 -11.82 35.08 16.74
N ASP A 22 -10.68 34.41 16.56
CA ASP A 22 -10.24 33.91 15.27
C ASP A 22 -10.69 32.46 15.16
N THR A 23 -11.83 32.31 14.51
CA THR A 23 -12.09 31.28 13.49
C THR A 23 -11.30 30.00 13.69
N ILE A 24 -11.98 28.95 14.19
CA ILE A 24 -11.58 27.58 13.86
C ILE A 24 -11.37 27.59 12.35
N GLU A 25 -10.12 27.53 11.88
CA GLU A 25 -9.82 27.11 10.52
C GLU A 25 -10.40 25.70 10.42
N LYS A 26 -11.67 25.63 10.05
CA LYS A 26 -12.17 24.48 9.32
C LYS A 26 -11.23 24.41 8.15
N CYS A 27 -10.37 23.40 8.12
CA CYS A 27 -9.79 22.98 6.87
C CYS A 27 -11.01 22.76 5.96
N HIS A 28 -11.25 23.72 5.07
CA HIS A 28 -12.17 23.53 3.99
C HIS A 28 -11.47 22.46 3.17
N ILE A 29 -11.78 21.20 3.47
CA ILE A 29 -11.70 20.17 2.45
C ILE A 29 -12.69 20.66 1.41
N ASN A 30 -12.14 21.29 0.39
CA ASN A 30 -12.78 21.61 -0.85
C ASN A 30 -13.37 20.30 -1.39
N GLU A 31 -14.64 20.07 -1.05
CA GLU A 31 -15.52 18.99 -1.55
C GLU A 31 -15.75 19.07 -3.07
N SER A 32 -15.05 19.96 -3.78
CA SER A 32 -15.05 20.05 -5.23
C SER A 32 -13.93 19.19 -5.81
N ASN A 33 -14.31 17.94 -6.16
CA ASN A 33 -13.58 17.00 -7.02
C ASN A 33 -12.70 15.95 -6.30
N ILE A 34 -13.27 15.19 -5.37
CA ILE A 34 -12.71 13.87 -5.02
C ILE A 34 -12.88 12.98 -6.28
N LYS A 35 -11.90 13.01 -7.18
CA LYS A 35 -11.82 12.01 -8.25
C LYS A 35 -11.61 10.66 -7.57
N HIS A 36 -12.60 9.78 -7.65
CA HIS A 36 -12.39 8.35 -7.41
C HIS A 36 -11.44 7.83 -8.48
N ARG A 37 -10.14 7.89 -8.20
CA ARG A 37 -9.11 7.27 -9.03
C ARG A 37 -9.01 5.83 -8.61
N VAL A 38 -9.04 4.92 -9.59
CA VAL A 38 -8.63 3.55 -9.31
C VAL A 38 -7.15 3.62 -8.91
N LEU A 39 -6.73 2.87 -7.90
CA LEU A 39 -5.36 2.88 -7.38
C LEU A 39 -4.31 2.73 -8.50
N ILE A 40 -4.67 1.99 -9.55
CA ILE A 40 -3.88 1.81 -10.78
C ILE A 40 -3.60 3.13 -11.51
N ASP A 41 -4.61 4.00 -11.66
CA ASP A 41 -4.45 5.28 -12.36
C ASP A 41 -3.49 6.21 -11.62
N LEU A 42 -3.54 6.19 -10.28
CA LEU A 42 -2.61 6.95 -9.45
C LEU A 42 -1.17 6.44 -9.62
N ILE A 43 -0.98 5.11 -9.66
CA ILE A 43 0.34 4.50 -9.89
C ILE A 43 0.88 4.93 -11.25
N HIS A 44 0.07 4.90 -12.31
CA HIS A 44 0.47 5.34 -13.65
C HIS A 44 0.77 6.85 -13.71
N GLU A 45 -0.01 7.68 -13.02
CA GLU A 45 0.25 9.12 -12.92
C GLU A 45 1.60 9.39 -12.24
N ILE A 46 1.87 8.73 -11.12
CA ILE A 46 3.15 8.85 -10.43
C ILE A 46 4.28 8.33 -11.32
N ALA A 47 4.12 7.18 -11.98
CA ALA A 47 5.12 6.63 -12.89
C ALA A 47 5.42 7.57 -14.08
N THR A 48 4.44 8.37 -14.51
CA THR A 48 4.60 9.34 -15.60
C THR A 48 5.31 10.61 -15.12
N ASN A 49 4.96 11.10 -13.92
CA ASN A 49 5.47 12.37 -13.40
C ASN A 49 6.81 12.21 -12.67
N ASP A 50 7.02 11.09 -11.99
CA ASP A 50 8.19 10.79 -11.15
C ASP A 50 8.51 9.27 -11.23
N PRO A 51 9.10 8.81 -12.36
CA PRO A 51 9.30 7.39 -12.63
C PRO A 51 10.26 6.70 -11.64
N ASP A 52 11.21 7.45 -11.08
CA ASP A 52 12.26 6.94 -10.19
C ASP A 52 11.83 6.93 -8.71
N ARG A 53 10.64 7.47 -8.40
CA ARG A 53 10.08 7.43 -7.05
C ARG A 53 9.99 6.00 -6.55
N ALA A 54 10.63 5.71 -5.42
CA ALA A 54 10.53 4.42 -4.77
C ALA A 54 9.09 4.17 -4.29
N PHE A 55 8.53 3.02 -4.68
CA PHE A 55 7.26 2.50 -4.18
C PHE A 55 7.49 1.61 -2.95
N THR A 56 8.47 0.71 -3.04
CA THR A 56 8.89 -0.16 -1.92
C THR A 56 10.37 -0.46 -2.04
N TYR A 57 10.92 -1.15 -1.04
CA TYR A 57 12.29 -1.63 -1.04
C TYR A 57 12.30 -3.14 -0.87
N THR A 58 13.07 -3.82 -1.72
CA THR A 58 13.27 -5.26 -1.64
C THR A 58 14.71 -5.56 -1.23
N PRO A 59 14.94 -6.64 -0.47
CA PRO A 59 16.31 -7.01 -0.08
C PRO A 59 17.10 -7.36 -1.34
N SER A 60 18.35 -6.90 -1.42
CA SER A 60 19.22 -7.17 -2.57
C SER A 60 19.60 -8.65 -2.68
N SER A 61 19.53 -9.39 -1.57
CA SER A 61 20.06 -10.73 -1.37
C SER A 61 19.35 -11.42 -0.19
N SER A 62 19.69 -12.68 0.08
CA SER A 62 19.28 -13.39 1.28
C SER A 62 19.97 -12.91 2.55
N ASP A 63 21.12 -12.23 2.42
CA ASP A 63 21.80 -11.60 3.54
C ASP A 63 21.26 -10.17 3.75
N PRO A 64 20.70 -9.84 4.93
CA PRO A 64 20.27 -8.48 5.25
C PRO A 64 21.36 -7.41 5.13
N GLN A 65 22.64 -7.78 5.23
CA GLN A 65 23.77 -6.85 5.14
C GLN A 65 24.01 -6.33 3.71
N ASP A 66 23.51 -7.03 2.68
CA ASP A 66 23.67 -6.64 1.28
C ASP A 66 22.78 -5.45 0.87
N GLY A 67 22.01 -4.91 1.81
CA GLY A 67 21.20 -3.71 1.65
C GLY A 67 19.91 -3.94 0.87
N TRP A 68 19.28 -2.83 0.51
CA TRP A 68 17.93 -2.79 -0.05
C TRP A 68 17.92 -2.02 -1.36
N LYS A 69 17.19 -2.54 -2.36
CA LYS A 69 17.01 -1.88 -3.65
C LYS A 69 15.61 -1.27 -3.74
N PRO A 70 15.47 -0.02 -4.19
CA PRO A 70 14.16 0.55 -4.44
C PRO A 70 13.52 -0.14 -5.64
N VAL A 71 12.24 -0.43 -5.50
CA VAL A 71 11.35 -0.74 -6.62
C VAL A 71 10.62 0.54 -6.97
N THR A 72 10.79 1.02 -8.21
CA THR A 72 10.25 2.32 -8.62
C THR A 72 8.78 2.23 -9.06
N HIS A 73 8.07 3.36 -9.09
CA HIS A 73 6.70 3.40 -9.60
C HIS A 73 6.62 3.02 -11.08
N LEU A 74 7.64 3.36 -11.88
CA LEU A 74 7.74 2.91 -13.27
C LEU A 74 7.85 1.39 -13.37
N GLN A 75 8.69 0.77 -12.53
CA GLN A 75 8.82 -0.69 -12.48
C GLN A 75 7.50 -1.35 -12.05
N LEU A 76 6.81 -0.79 -11.05
CA LEU A 76 5.51 -1.28 -10.61
C LEU A 76 4.46 -1.20 -11.73
N ALA A 77 4.33 -0.04 -12.39
CA ALA A 77 3.38 0.15 -13.47
C ALA A 77 3.62 -0.84 -14.63
N ASN A 78 4.87 -0.98 -15.06
CA ASN A 78 5.24 -1.92 -16.12
C ASN A 78 4.99 -3.38 -15.72
N ALA A 79 5.28 -3.75 -14.47
CA ALA A 79 5.02 -5.10 -13.97
C ALA A 79 3.52 -5.41 -13.92
N VAL A 80 2.70 -4.49 -13.44
CA VAL A 80 1.23 -4.63 -13.43
C VAL A 80 0.69 -4.79 -14.84
N ASP A 81 1.16 -3.98 -15.80
CA ASP A 81 0.73 -4.03 -17.19
C ASP A 81 1.09 -5.35 -17.86
N HIS A 82 2.31 -5.82 -17.61
CA HIS A 82 2.78 -7.09 -18.14
C HIS A 82 1.97 -8.26 -17.59
N VAL A 83 1.75 -8.32 -16.27
CA VAL A 83 0.98 -9.40 -15.64
C VAL A 83 -0.48 -9.33 -16.04
N ALA A 84 -1.08 -8.14 -16.15
CA ALA A 84 -2.47 -7.99 -16.62
C ALA A 84 -2.64 -8.51 -18.06
N HIS A 85 -1.66 -8.22 -18.94
CA HIS A 85 -1.63 -8.76 -20.29
C HIS A 85 -1.55 -10.28 -20.30
N ASP A 86 -0.66 -10.87 -19.50
CA ASP A 86 -0.52 -12.33 -19.43
C ASP A 86 -1.76 -13.01 -18.84
N ILE A 87 -2.36 -12.41 -17.81
CA ILE A 87 -3.64 -12.85 -17.23
C ILE A 87 -4.75 -12.83 -18.29
N SER A 88 -4.84 -11.76 -19.09
CA SER A 88 -5.87 -11.63 -20.13
C SER A 88 -5.78 -12.71 -21.22
N LYS A 89 -4.58 -13.28 -21.43
CA LYS A 89 -4.36 -14.36 -22.40
C LYS A 89 -4.62 -15.75 -21.80
N THR A 90 -4.34 -15.91 -20.51
CA THR A 90 -4.41 -17.21 -19.83
C THR A 90 -5.80 -17.49 -19.27
N VAL A 91 -6.52 -16.45 -18.86
CA VAL A 91 -7.88 -16.55 -18.31
C VAL A 91 -8.89 -16.35 -19.43
N THR A 92 -9.33 -17.45 -20.02
CA THR A 92 -10.49 -17.44 -20.94
C THR A 92 -11.78 -17.30 -20.14
N LYS A 93 -12.56 -16.26 -20.42
CA LYS A 93 -13.92 -16.13 -19.87
C LYS A 93 -14.79 -17.24 -20.43
N THR A 94 -15.43 -18.02 -19.55
CA THR A 94 -16.38 -19.08 -19.93
C THR A 94 -17.71 -18.48 -20.39
N SER A 95 -18.06 -17.29 -19.86
CA SER A 95 -19.24 -16.50 -20.24
C SER A 95 -18.97 -15.01 -19.97
N ASP A 96 -19.73 -14.12 -20.62
CA ASP A 96 -19.58 -12.66 -20.43
C ASP A 96 -20.01 -12.19 -19.03
N ASP A 97 -20.83 -13.00 -18.33
CA ASP A 97 -21.36 -12.69 -17.00
C ASP A 97 -20.51 -13.23 -15.84
N GLU A 98 -19.54 -14.11 -16.11
CA GLU A 98 -18.67 -14.67 -15.08
C GLU A 98 -17.41 -13.81 -14.90
N VAL A 99 -17.16 -13.37 -13.67
CA VAL A 99 -15.90 -12.74 -13.28
C VAL A 99 -14.96 -13.84 -12.79
N PRO A 100 -13.92 -14.20 -13.57
CA PRO A 100 -12.98 -15.24 -13.15
C PRO A 100 -12.28 -14.83 -11.86
N THR A 101 -12.06 -15.80 -10.97
CA THR A 101 -11.35 -15.57 -9.71
C THR A 101 -9.94 -16.15 -9.77
N VAL A 102 -8.93 -15.32 -9.51
CA VAL A 102 -7.53 -15.73 -9.44
C VAL A 102 -7.12 -15.93 -7.98
N ALA A 103 -6.50 -17.08 -7.69
CA ALA A 103 -5.95 -17.38 -6.37
C ALA A 103 -4.45 -17.06 -6.32
N TYR A 104 -4.02 -16.24 -5.35
CA TYR A 104 -2.60 -16.08 -5.02
C TYR A 104 -2.22 -17.01 -3.88
N ILE A 105 -1.16 -17.80 -4.08
CA ILE A 105 -0.60 -18.73 -3.08
C ILE A 105 0.88 -18.41 -2.94
N GLY A 106 1.27 -17.77 -1.84
CA GLY A 106 2.66 -17.40 -1.60
C GLY A 106 2.84 -16.45 -0.41
N PRO A 107 4.10 -16.07 -0.11
CA PRO A 107 4.41 -15.08 0.92
C PRO A 107 3.78 -13.71 0.62
N SER A 108 3.48 -12.94 1.67
CA SER A 108 3.01 -11.55 1.52
C SER A 108 4.17 -10.61 1.17
N ASP A 109 4.67 -10.68 -0.06
CA ASP A 109 5.71 -9.80 -0.59
C ASP A 109 5.20 -8.93 -1.75
N PHE A 110 6.08 -8.10 -2.34
CA PHE A 110 5.74 -7.18 -3.43
C PHE A 110 5.05 -7.85 -4.62
N ARG A 111 5.31 -9.14 -4.89
CA ARG A 111 4.67 -9.89 -5.97
C ARG A 111 3.16 -10.00 -5.76
N TYR A 112 2.72 -10.13 -4.51
CA TYR A 112 1.29 -10.14 -4.17
C TYR A 112 0.61 -8.83 -4.61
N THR A 113 1.25 -7.68 -4.34
CA THR A 113 0.75 -6.36 -4.76
C THR A 113 0.61 -6.25 -6.28
N VAL A 114 1.63 -6.72 -7.03
CA VAL A 114 1.59 -6.70 -8.51
C VAL A 114 0.43 -7.53 -9.04
N ILE A 115 0.27 -8.76 -8.55
CA ILE A 115 -0.79 -9.68 -9.02
C ILE A 115 -2.19 -9.15 -8.66
N LEU A 116 -2.36 -8.60 -7.46
CA LEU A 116 -3.61 -7.96 -7.04
C LEU A 116 -3.98 -6.82 -7.99
N LEU A 117 -3.06 -5.89 -8.25
CA LEU A 117 -3.30 -4.75 -9.15
C LEU A 117 -3.55 -5.19 -10.58
N ALA A 118 -2.84 -6.22 -11.06
CA ALA A 118 -3.06 -6.79 -12.39
C ALA A 118 -4.45 -7.42 -12.53
N CYS A 119 -4.94 -8.11 -11.49
CA CYS A 119 -6.31 -8.65 -11.49
C CYS A 119 -7.35 -7.53 -11.51
N VAL A 120 -7.16 -6.46 -10.71
CA VAL A 120 -8.05 -5.29 -10.75
C VAL A 120 -8.04 -4.65 -12.14
N LYS A 121 -6.86 -4.54 -12.78
CA LYS A 121 -6.71 -4.02 -14.15
C LYS A 121 -7.42 -4.89 -15.20
N ALA A 122 -7.37 -6.21 -15.03
CA ALA A 122 -8.01 -7.19 -15.92
C ALA A 122 -9.50 -7.44 -15.60
N ALA A 123 -10.09 -6.70 -14.64
CA ALA A 123 -11.46 -6.90 -14.14
C ALA A 123 -11.72 -8.33 -13.63
N LEU A 124 -10.75 -8.90 -12.92
CA LEU A 124 -10.83 -10.19 -12.25
C LEU A 124 -10.95 -10.03 -10.74
N ALA A 125 -11.64 -10.97 -10.07
CA ALA A 125 -11.64 -11.05 -8.63
C ALA A 125 -10.37 -11.76 -8.14
N LEU A 126 -9.71 -11.24 -7.10
CA LEU A 126 -8.60 -11.94 -6.44
C LEU A 126 -9.10 -12.58 -5.14
N ARG A 127 -8.79 -13.86 -4.92
CA ARG A 127 -9.04 -14.55 -3.65
C ARG A 127 -7.73 -15.01 -3.04
N CYS A 128 -7.47 -14.56 -1.82
CA CYS A 128 -6.23 -14.85 -1.12
C CYS A 128 -6.42 -16.04 -0.21
N TYR A 129 -5.49 -17.00 -0.27
CA TYR A 129 -5.42 -18.08 0.68
C TYR A 129 -4.08 -17.97 1.41
N GLU A 130 -4.13 -17.63 2.69
CA GLU A 130 -2.97 -17.72 3.56
C GLU A 130 -2.74 -19.20 3.84
N VAL A 131 -1.72 -19.79 3.22
CA VAL A 131 -1.33 -21.16 3.54
C VAL A 131 -0.61 -21.11 4.88
N SER A 132 -1.34 -21.36 5.96
CA SER A 132 -0.73 -21.76 7.22
C SER A 132 -0.07 -23.12 6.98
N ILE A 133 1.19 -23.12 6.54
CA ILE A 133 2.03 -24.31 6.55
C ILE A 133 2.65 -24.35 7.95
N PRO A 134 2.17 -25.20 8.88
CA PRO A 134 2.93 -25.48 10.08
C PRO A 134 4.11 -26.33 9.63
N LEU A 135 5.24 -25.72 9.24
CA LEU A 135 6.60 -26.28 9.14
C LEU A 135 7.50 -25.33 8.33
N TYR A 136 7.84 -24.17 8.88
CA TYR A 136 9.01 -23.40 8.42
C TYR A 136 9.76 -22.77 9.60
N ASN A 137 10.03 -23.56 10.65
CA ASN A 137 10.89 -23.12 11.74
C ASN A 137 11.96 -24.16 12.11
N ARG A 138 12.54 -24.85 11.12
CA ARG A 138 13.67 -25.77 11.37
C ARG A 138 14.97 -25.47 10.63
N PHE A 139 15.06 -24.47 9.74
CA PHE A 139 16.36 -24.06 9.20
C PHE A 139 16.36 -22.58 8.82
N VAL A 140 16.55 -21.72 9.82
CA VAL A 140 17.48 -20.59 9.79
C VAL A 140 18.19 -20.59 11.15
#